data_AF-A0A2I0LGZ5-F1
#
_entry.id   AF-A0A2I0LGZ5-F1
#
_cell.length_a   1.000
_cell.length_b   1.000
_cell.length_c   1.000
_cell.angle_alpha   90.00
_cell.angle_beta   90.00
_cell.angle_gamma   90.00
#
_symmetry.space_group_name_H-M   'P 1'
#
loop_
_entity.id
_entity.type
_entity.pdbx_description
1 polymer ?
#
loop_
_entity_poly.entity_id
_entity_poly.type
_entity_poly.pdbx_seq_one_letter_code
_entity_poly.pdbx_strand_id
1 'polypeptide(L)'
;CGGVGDQGCASCGDRPCSSFAPHCTVCKFKAHKRCAVRATNNCKWTTLASIGTEIIEDEDGWLEGNLPVSARCAVCDRTCGSVRRLQDWRCLWCKAIVHSACKELFGKRCPLGQYKVSIIPPTALNSIDSDGFWKATCPSTCSSPLLAFVNSKSGDNQGVKFLRKFKQFLNPAQVFDLMNGGPHLGLRLFQKFSTFRILVCGGDGSVGWVLSEIDALGLHKQCQLGVLPLGTGNDLARVLGWGSLCDDDTQLLQILEKLERATTKMLDRWSVLTYEAPKQSPPA
;
A
#
# COMPACT_ATOMS: atom_id res chain seq x y z
N CYS A 1 24.12 1.65 -20.34
CA CYS A 1 24.91 1.14 -19.21
C CYS A 1 25.02 2.21 -18.13
N GLY A 2 24.10 2.18 -17.15
CA GLY A 2 24.16 3.02 -15.94
C GLY A 2 24.06 2.08 -14.74
N GLY A 3 25.08 2.10 -13.88
CA GLY A 3 25.30 1.09 -12.84
C GLY A 3 24.20 1.07 -11.79
N VAL A 4 23.46 -0.05 -11.71
CA VAL A 4 22.72 -0.42 -10.51
C VAL A 4 23.75 -0.91 -9.53
N GLY A 5 24.17 -0.04 -8.61
CA GLY A 5 25.20 -0.33 -7.62
C GLY A 5 24.97 -1.66 -6.91
N ASP A 6 26.06 -2.40 -6.75
CA ASP A 6 26.18 -3.67 -6.07
C ASP A 6 25.59 -3.61 -4.64
N GLN A 7 24.30 -3.93 -4.50
CA GLN A 7 23.61 -3.95 -3.19
C GLN A 7 24.06 -5.15 -2.35
N GLY A 8 24.55 -4.87 -1.14
CA GLY A 8 25.04 -5.86 -0.18
C GLY A 8 23.91 -6.76 0.37
N CYS A 9 24.29 -7.95 0.84
CA CYS A 9 23.36 -8.88 1.47
C CYS A 9 22.94 -8.38 2.87
N ALA A 10 21.68 -8.01 3.04
CA ALA A 10 21.12 -7.52 4.30
C ALA A 10 21.05 -8.54 5.44
N SER A 11 21.35 -9.81 5.17
CA SER A 11 21.42 -10.86 6.20
C SER A 11 22.84 -11.17 6.66
N CYS A 12 23.87 -11.03 5.81
CA CYS A 12 25.24 -11.38 6.17
C CYS A 12 26.21 -10.19 6.13
N GLY A 13 25.78 -9.02 5.64
CA GLY A 13 26.63 -7.82 5.54
C GLY A 13 27.76 -7.89 4.52
N ASP A 14 28.00 -9.08 3.94
CA ASP A 14 29.12 -9.37 3.05
C ASP A 14 28.85 -8.99 1.59
N ARG A 15 29.62 -9.61 0.68
CA ARG A 15 29.68 -9.40 -0.77
C ARG A 15 28.34 -9.04 -1.41
N PRO A 16 28.37 -8.23 -2.48
CA PRO A 16 27.18 -7.84 -3.22
C PRO A 16 26.32 -9.04 -3.61
N CYS A 17 25.03 -8.91 -3.40
CA CYS A 17 24.07 -9.86 -3.92
C CYS A 17 23.97 -9.71 -5.43
N SER A 18 23.95 -10.84 -6.14
CA SER A 18 23.66 -10.84 -7.59
C SER A 18 22.35 -10.11 -7.91
N SER A 19 22.21 -9.67 -9.15
CA SER A 19 20.97 -9.03 -9.64
C SER A 19 19.72 -9.90 -9.43
N PHE A 20 19.89 -11.23 -9.44
CA PHE A 20 18.83 -12.22 -9.26
C PHE A 20 18.64 -12.69 -7.81
N ALA A 21 19.29 -12.05 -6.83
CA ALA A 21 19.11 -12.42 -5.44
C ALA A 21 17.67 -12.13 -4.97
N PRO A 22 17.09 -13.00 -4.12
CA PRO A 22 15.77 -12.76 -3.57
C PRO A 22 15.74 -11.45 -2.79
N HIS A 23 14.66 -10.70 -2.97
CA HIS A 23 14.43 -9.45 -2.26
C HIS A 23 12.97 -9.32 -1.85
N CYS A 24 12.73 -8.69 -0.71
CA CYS A 24 11.40 -8.34 -0.27
C CYS A 24 10.85 -7.19 -1.12
N THR A 25 9.65 -7.37 -1.67
CA THR A 25 9.01 -6.36 -2.51
C THR A 25 8.53 -5.15 -1.70
N VAL A 26 8.37 -5.29 -0.38
CA VAL A 26 7.84 -4.28 0.56
C VAL A 26 8.95 -3.48 1.26
N CYS A 27 9.89 -4.12 1.96
CA CYS A 27 10.97 -3.39 2.65
C CYS A 27 12.23 -3.20 1.79
N LYS A 28 12.32 -3.87 0.63
CA LYS A 28 13.52 -3.93 -0.23
C LYS A 28 14.73 -4.62 0.42
N PHE A 29 14.51 -5.37 1.50
CA PHE A 29 15.51 -6.28 2.05
C PHE A 29 16.00 -7.24 0.97
N LYS A 30 17.30 -7.27 0.70
CA LYS A 30 17.92 -8.11 -0.33
C LYS A 30 18.90 -9.06 0.34
N ALA A 31 18.81 -10.35 0.06
CA ALA A 31 19.71 -11.35 0.63
C ALA A 31 20.08 -12.42 -0.38
N HIS A 32 21.23 -13.09 -0.19
CA HIS A 32 21.56 -14.28 -0.97
C HIS A 32 20.49 -15.37 -0.79
N LYS A 33 20.29 -16.24 -1.78
CA LYS A 33 19.36 -17.38 -1.68
C LYS A 33 19.57 -18.21 -0.40
N ARG A 34 20.82 -18.50 -0.07
CA ARG A 34 21.22 -19.22 1.16
C ARG A 34 20.97 -18.43 2.45
N CYS A 35 21.07 -17.10 2.39
CA CYS A 35 20.91 -16.22 3.54
C CYS A 35 19.44 -15.90 3.81
N ALA A 36 18.60 -15.87 2.77
CA ALA A 36 17.17 -15.58 2.88
C ALA A 36 16.43 -16.57 3.80
N VAL A 37 16.87 -17.83 3.85
CA VAL A 37 16.29 -18.86 4.72
C VAL A 37 16.56 -18.59 6.21
N ARG A 38 17.65 -17.88 6.53
CA ARG A 38 18.08 -17.55 7.90
C ARG A 38 17.80 -16.07 8.26
N ALA A 39 17.17 -15.33 7.36
CA ALA A 39 16.92 -13.91 7.56
C ALA A 39 15.76 -13.71 8.55
N THR A 40 15.95 -12.80 9.50
CA THR A 40 14.89 -12.34 10.40
C THR A 40 13.83 -11.55 9.62
N ASN A 41 12.55 -11.79 9.95
CA ASN A 41 11.42 -11.22 9.22
C ASN A 41 11.04 -9.81 9.72
N ASN A 42 11.98 -8.87 9.66
CA ASN A 42 11.81 -7.51 10.19
C ASN A 42 11.19 -6.55 9.15
N CYS A 43 10.32 -7.06 8.28
CA CYS A 43 9.59 -6.26 7.30
C CYS A 43 8.44 -5.48 7.99
N LYS A 44 7.82 -4.52 7.29
CA LYS A 44 6.64 -3.78 7.78
C LYS A 44 5.61 -4.76 8.35
N TRP A 45 5.30 -4.67 9.64
CA TRP A 45 4.17 -5.42 10.19
C TRP A 45 2.87 -4.90 9.63
N THR A 46 1.94 -5.82 9.50
CA THR A 46 0.58 -5.52 9.10
C THR A 46 -0.31 -5.24 10.29
N THR A 47 -0.13 -5.96 11.41
CA THR A 47 -1.07 -5.95 12.55
C THR A 47 -0.36 -6.08 13.89
N LEU A 48 -1.06 -5.72 14.98
CA LEU A 48 -0.57 -5.88 16.35
C LEU A 48 -0.43 -7.35 16.76
N ALA A 49 -1.19 -8.29 16.15
CA ALA A 49 -1.01 -9.73 16.39
C ALA A 49 0.27 -10.30 15.74
N SER A 50 0.83 -9.63 14.74
CA SER A 50 2.16 -9.97 14.17
C SER A 50 3.31 -9.45 15.04
N ILE A 51 2.99 -8.60 16.01
CA ILE A 51 3.91 -8.05 17.01
C ILE A 51 3.74 -8.97 18.22
N GLY A 52 4.66 -9.93 18.40
CA GLY A 52 4.67 -10.74 19.62
C GLY A 52 4.58 -9.86 20.87
N THR A 53 4.04 -10.38 21.95
CA THR A 53 3.65 -9.65 23.18
C THR A 53 4.79 -8.87 23.87
N GLU A 54 6.04 -9.01 23.41
CA GLU A 54 7.25 -8.36 23.96
C GLU A 54 7.79 -7.19 23.11
N ILE A 55 7.17 -6.85 21.96
CA ILE A 55 7.80 -6.01 20.92
C ILE A 55 7.27 -4.55 20.91
N ILE A 56 6.48 -4.16 21.92
CA ILE A 56 5.71 -2.90 21.85
C ILE A 56 6.58 -1.63 22.01
N GLU A 57 7.80 -1.70 22.57
CA GLU A 57 8.43 -0.47 23.06
C GLU A 57 9.69 0.06 22.36
N ASP A 58 10.54 -0.73 21.72
CA ASP A 58 11.75 -0.14 21.13
C ASP A 58 12.20 -0.94 19.89
N GLU A 59 12.92 -0.27 18.98
CA GLU A 59 13.73 -0.85 17.89
C GLU A 59 13.11 -1.14 16.52
N ASP A 60 11.84 -1.50 16.40
CA ASP A 60 11.46 -2.09 15.13
C ASP A 60 10.89 -1.09 14.08
N GLY A 61 11.24 -1.34 12.80
CA GLY A 61 10.75 -0.59 11.64
C GLY A 61 11.87 0.12 10.88
N TRP A 62 13.12 -0.14 11.25
CA TRP A 62 14.31 0.31 10.58
C TRP A 62 14.93 -0.80 9.73
N LEU A 63 15.46 -0.42 8.58
CA LEU A 63 16.25 -1.30 7.72
C LEU A 63 17.66 -0.74 7.61
N GLU A 64 18.65 -1.57 7.90
CA GLU A 64 20.06 -1.21 7.79
C GLU A 64 20.56 -1.24 6.34
N GLY A 65 21.26 -0.19 5.92
CA GLY A 65 21.98 -0.13 4.65
C GLY A 65 21.09 -0.15 3.40
N ASN A 66 21.74 -0.42 2.25
CA ASN A 66 21.12 -0.34 0.91
C ASN A 66 20.37 0.99 0.68
N LEU A 67 20.96 2.08 1.18
CA LEU A 67 20.44 3.43 1.08
C LEU A 67 20.61 3.97 -0.36
N PRO A 68 19.70 4.85 -0.83
CA PRO A 68 19.83 5.47 -2.13
C PRO A 68 21.11 6.30 -2.24
N VAL A 69 21.65 6.41 -3.46
CA VAL A 69 22.77 7.31 -3.74
C VAL A 69 22.37 8.73 -3.33
N SER A 70 23.24 9.45 -2.65
CA SER A 70 22.97 10.77 -2.05
C SER A 70 21.96 10.80 -0.89
N ALA A 71 21.73 9.67 -0.21
CA ALA A 71 20.96 9.66 1.04
C ALA A 71 21.52 10.67 2.06
N ARG A 72 20.65 11.45 2.70
CA ARG A 72 21.00 12.44 3.73
C ARG A 72 20.32 12.11 5.05
N CYS A 73 21.02 12.38 6.15
CA CYS A 73 20.53 12.17 7.50
C CYS A 73 19.43 13.17 7.84
N ALA A 74 18.27 12.70 8.32
CA ALA A 74 17.18 13.57 8.76
C ALA A 74 17.51 14.38 10.03
N VAL A 75 18.58 14.04 10.76
CA VAL A 75 19.01 14.73 12.00
C VAL A 75 20.12 15.75 11.71
N CYS A 76 21.18 15.34 11.01
CA CYS A 76 22.37 16.19 10.81
C CYS A 76 22.58 16.65 9.36
N ASP A 77 21.71 16.26 8.43
CA ASP A 77 21.75 16.59 7.01
C ASP A 77 23.05 16.22 6.25
N ARG A 78 23.91 15.39 6.86
CA ARG A 78 25.11 14.82 6.20
C ARG A 78 24.77 13.54 5.45
N THR A 79 25.63 13.18 4.50
CA THR A 79 25.47 11.99 3.66
C THR A 79 25.49 10.70 4.50
N CYS A 80 24.54 9.80 4.21
CA CYS A 80 24.40 8.48 4.84
C CYS A 80 24.70 7.36 3.84
N GLY A 81 25.03 6.19 4.39
CA GLY A 81 25.29 4.96 3.66
C GLY A 81 26.75 4.77 3.31
N SER A 82 27.06 3.56 2.87
CA SER A 82 28.38 3.19 2.35
C SER A 82 28.20 2.23 1.19
N VAL A 83 29.12 2.31 0.22
CA VAL A 83 29.18 1.38 -0.92
C VAL A 83 29.86 0.06 -0.50
N ARG A 84 30.69 0.08 0.55
CA ARG A 84 31.51 -1.07 0.96
C ARG A 84 30.83 -1.97 1.97
N ARG A 85 29.90 -1.43 2.75
CA ARG A 85 29.21 -2.15 3.83
C ARG A 85 27.81 -1.59 4.03
N LEU A 86 26.94 -2.41 4.59
CA LEU A 86 25.68 -1.91 5.13
C LEU A 86 25.98 -1.08 6.37
N GLN A 87 25.49 0.15 6.36
CA GLN A 87 25.55 1.06 7.49
C GLN A 87 24.42 2.05 7.38
N ASP A 88 24.08 2.66 8.51
CA ASP A 88 22.99 3.62 8.67
C ASP A 88 21.61 3.00 8.43
N TRP A 89 20.57 3.71 8.86
CA TRP A 89 19.23 3.15 9.02
C TRP A 89 18.21 3.91 8.18
N ARG A 90 17.27 3.18 7.58
CA ARG A 90 16.10 3.74 6.90
C ARG A 90 14.82 3.26 7.55
N CYS A 91 13.96 4.19 7.96
CA CYS A 91 12.65 3.85 8.49
C CYS A 91 11.74 3.33 7.36
N LEU A 92 11.08 2.19 7.58
CA LEU A 92 10.17 1.58 6.63
C LEU A 92 8.87 2.36 6.46
N TRP A 93 8.47 3.14 7.48
CA TRP A 93 7.23 3.90 7.52
C TRP A 93 7.42 5.33 7.01
N CYS A 94 8.17 6.17 7.73
CA CYS A 94 8.37 7.57 7.34
C CYS A 94 9.46 7.78 6.27
N LYS A 95 10.21 6.74 5.89
CA LYS A 95 11.33 6.79 4.93
C LYS A 95 12.52 7.66 5.36
N ALA A 96 12.51 8.19 6.58
CA ALA A 96 13.65 8.93 7.12
C ALA A 96 14.89 8.04 7.15
N ILE A 97 16.02 8.66 6.81
CA ILE A 97 17.33 8.03 6.84
C ILE A 97 18.13 8.68 7.96
N VAL A 98 18.75 7.88 8.81
CA VAL A 98 19.53 8.37 9.95
C VAL A 98 20.83 7.60 10.06
N HIS A 99 21.91 8.29 10.46
CA HIS A 99 23.14 7.60 10.83
C HIS A 99 22.89 6.69 12.04
N SER A 100 23.70 5.64 12.19
CA SER A 100 23.65 4.81 13.41
C SER A 100 23.80 5.64 14.69
N ALA A 101 24.70 6.64 14.68
CA ALA A 101 24.89 7.56 15.80
C ALA A 101 23.74 8.58 15.99
N CYS A 102 22.94 8.83 14.93
CA CYS A 102 21.83 9.78 14.97
C CYS A 102 20.47 9.10 15.22
N LYS A 103 20.40 7.76 15.25
CA LYS A 103 19.15 7.01 15.42
C LYS A 103 18.46 7.39 16.73
N GLU A 104 19.20 7.42 17.83
CA GLU A 104 18.70 7.80 19.16
C GLU A 104 18.18 9.25 19.22
N LEU A 105 18.71 10.13 18.37
CA LEU A 105 18.33 11.55 18.32
C LEU A 105 17.08 11.82 17.47
N PHE A 106 16.66 10.88 16.62
CA PHE A 106 15.53 11.05 15.71
C PHE A 106 14.16 10.94 16.41
N GLY A 107 14.15 10.42 17.65
CA GLY A 107 12.95 10.26 18.48
C GLY A 107 12.37 8.84 18.43
N LYS A 108 11.77 8.42 19.55
CA LYS A 108 11.29 7.04 19.74
C LYS A 108 10.06 6.66 18.90
N ARG A 109 9.28 7.64 18.41
CA ARG A 109 8.04 7.39 17.64
C ARG A 109 8.18 7.88 16.21
N CYS A 110 7.93 6.97 15.27
CA CYS A 110 7.90 7.30 13.85
C CYS A 110 6.71 8.24 13.53
N PRO A 111 6.92 9.37 12.85
CA PRO A 111 5.83 10.27 12.46
C PRO A 111 4.97 9.76 11.29
N LEU A 112 5.20 8.52 10.81
CA LEU A 112 4.61 7.90 9.61
C LEU A 112 4.87 8.64 8.29
N GLY A 113 5.54 9.79 8.34
CA GLY A 113 6.00 10.56 7.19
C GLY A 113 4.85 11.24 6.45
N GLN A 114 5.05 11.41 5.14
CA GLN A 114 4.16 12.18 4.27
C GLN A 114 2.72 11.62 4.24
N TYR A 115 2.54 10.31 4.34
CA TYR A 115 1.24 9.64 4.18
C TYR A 115 0.54 9.32 5.50
N LYS A 116 0.88 10.01 6.60
CA LYS A 116 0.38 9.70 7.95
C LYS A 116 -1.16 9.65 8.05
N VAL A 117 -1.87 10.46 7.27
CA VAL A 117 -3.35 10.50 7.27
C VAL A 117 -3.96 9.31 6.52
N SER A 118 -3.22 8.77 5.57
CA SER A 118 -3.64 7.66 4.72
C SER A 118 -3.24 6.30 5.32
N ILE A 119 -2.21 6.25 6.18
CA ILE A 119 -1.69 5.03 6.80
C ILE A 119 -2.49 4.68 8.07
N ILE A 120 -2.95 3.43 8.16
CA ILE A 120 -3.37 2.82 9.42
C ILE A 120 -2.13 2.26 10.11
N PRO A 121 -1.71 2.80 11.26
CA PRO A 121 -0.55 2.25 11.97
C PRO A 121 -0.82 0.81 12.39
N PRO A 122 0.19 -0.09 12.42
CA PRO A 122 0.00 -1.47 12.87
C PRO A 122 -0.62 -1.57 14.27
N THR A 123 -0.35 -0.57 15.12
CA THR A 123 -0.88 -0.47 16.48
C THR A 123 -2.37 -0.16 16.56
N ALA A 124 -3.02 0.16 15.43
CA ALA A 124 -4.47 0.36 15.35
C ALA A 124 -5.22 -0.89 14.89
N LEU A 125 -4.53 -2.00 14.58
CA LEU A 125 -5.13 -3.26 14.14
C LEU A 125 -4.94 -4.31 15.23
N ASN A 126 -5.94 -4.44 16.10
CA ASN A 126 -5.73 -4.97 17.46
C ASN A 126 -6.13 -6.44 17.65
N SER A 127 -6.96 -7.04 16.78
CA SER A 127 -7.29 -8.47 16.90
C SER A 127 -7.98 -9.00 15.65
N ILE A 128 -7.91 -10.31 15.44
CA ILE A 128 -8.80 -11.05 14.55
C ILE A 128 -10.09 -11.33 15.35
N ASP A 129 -11.26 -10.99 14.83
CA ASP A 129 -12.55 -11.28 15.44
C ASP A 129 -12.91 -12.78 15.33
N SER A 130 -14.02 -13.17 15.95
CA SER A 130 -14.52 -14.55 15.98
C SER A 130 -14.75 -15.15 14.58
N ASP A 131 -14.92 -14.30 13.57
CA ASP A 131 -15.18 -14.67 12.18
C ASP A 131 -13.89 -14.69 11.33
N GLY A 132 -12.72 -14.44 11.93
CA GLY A 132 -11.43 -14.45 11.23
C GLY A 132 -11.03 -13.10 10.62
N PHE A 133 -11.67 -11.98 10.98
CA PHE A 133 -11.45 -10.66 10.38
C PHE A 133 -10.80 -9.65 11.31
N TRP A 134 -10.02 -8.71 10.76
CA TRP A 134 -9.27 -7.74 11.56
C TRP A 134 -10.18 -6.64 12.16
N LYS A 135 -9.99 -6.37 13.45
CA LYS A 135 -10.65 -5.30 14.20
C LYS A 135 -9.72 -4.10 14.30
N ALA A 136 -10.10 -3.00 13.66
CA ALA A 136 -9.38 -1.73 13.72
C ALA A 136 -9.92 -0.85 14.86
N THR A 137 -9.04 -0.41 15.75
CA THR A 137 -9.32 0.61 16.77
C THR A 137 -8.83 1.94 16.22
N CYS A 138 -9.74 2.82 15.82
CA CYS A 138 -9.38 4.13 15.29
C CYS A 138 -8.69 4.97 16.39
N PRO A 139 -7.40 5.34 16.27
CA PRO A 139 -6.83 6.36 17.13
C PRO A 139 -7.55 7.67 16.82
N SER A 140 -7.86 8.46 17.85
CA SER A 140 -8.55 9.77 17.76
C SER A 140 -7.88 10.80 16.82
N THR A 141 -6.73 10.46 16.23
CA THR A 141 -5.93 11.27 15.29
C THR A 141 -6.04 10.84 13.82
N CYS A 142 -6.78 9.77 13.46
CA CYS A 142 -6.88 9.31 12.08
C CYS A 142 -7.97 10.07 11.30
N SER A 143 -7.56 11.15 10.61
CA SER A 143 -8.39 11.79 9.60
C SER A 143 -8.37 10.95 8.31
N SER A 144 -9.42 10.13 8.11
CA SER A 144 -9.76 9.41 6.88
C SER A 144 -8.65 8.50 6.26
N PRO A 145 -8.51 7.24 6.73
CA PRO A 145 -7.53 6.30 6.19
C PRO A 145 -7.81 5.92 4.73
N LEU A 146 -6.79 5.42 4.03
CA LEU A 146 -6.87 5.00 2.63
C LEU A 146 -6.92 3.47 2.50
N LEU A 147 -7.91 2.96 1.77
CA LEU A 147 -8.03 1.58 1.32
C LEU A 147 -7.68 1.51 -0.17
N ALA A 148 -6.66 0.75 -0.54
CA ALA A 148 -6.23 0.60 -1.93
C ALA A 148 -6.62 -0.78 -2.47
N PHE A 149 -7.44 -0.80 -3.51
CA PHE A 149 -7.74 -1.97 -4.31
C PHE A 149 -6.95 -1.92 -5.60
N VAL A 150 -6.22 -2.99 -5.92
CA VAL A 150 -5.42 -3.06 -7.15
C VAL A 150 -5.82 -4.29 -7.94
N ASN A 151 -6.16 -4.09 -9.21
CA ASN A 151 -6.31 -5.20 -10.14
C ASN A 151 -4.93 -5.60 -10.66
N SER A 152 -4.39 -6.74 -10.17
CA SER A 152 -3.06 -7.21 -10.58
C SER A 152 -2.93 -7.57 -12.06
N LYS A 153 -4.04 -7.88 -12.74
CA LYS A 153 -4.06 -8.24 -14.17
C LYS A 153 -4.22 -7.04 -15.11
N SER A 154 -4.55 -5.86 -14.59
CA SER A 154 -4.73 -4.66 -15.41
C SER A 154 -3.41 -4.04 -15.88
N GLY A 155 -3.44 -3.44 -17.08
CA GLY A 155 -2.36 -2.62 -17.63
C GLY A 155 -1.08 -3.39 -17.92
N ASP A 156 -1.14 -4.52 -18.61
CA ASP A 156 0.04 -5.34 -18.98
C ASP A 156 0.97 -5.66 -17.79
N ASN A 157 0.39 -6.22 -16.72
CA ASN A 157 1.07 -6.54 -15.46
C ASN A 157 1.61 -5.33 -14.67
N GLN A 158 1.27 -4.10 -15.05
CA GLN A 158 1.56 -2.92 -14.23
C GLN A 158 0.82 -3.00 -12.87
N GLY A 159 -0.36 -3.61 -12.81
CA GLY A 159 -1.08 -3.84 -11.55
C GLY A 159 -0.23 -4.50 -10.46
N VAL A 160 0.59 -5.51 -10.81
CA VAL A 160 1.50 -6.15 -9.85
C VAL A 160 2.58 -5.18 -9.34
N LYS A 161 3.08 -4.29 -10.20
CA LYS A 161 4.07 -3.27 -9.82
C LYS A 161 3.45 -2.27 -8.83
N PHE A 162 2.25 -1.75 -9.15
CA PHE A 162 1.52 -0.83 -8.29
C PHE A 162 1.14 -1.47 -6.94
N LEU A 163 0.66 -2.71 -6.93
CA LEU A 163 0.36 -3.46 -5.70
C LEU A 163 1.59 -3.49 -4.77
N ARG A 164 2.77 -3.81 -5.31
CA ARG A 164 4.02 -3.83 -4.52
C ARG A 164 4.40 -2.43 -4.02
N LYS A 165 4.14 -1.38 -4.80
CA LYS A 165 4.43 0.02 -4.44
C LYS A 165 3.49 0.54 -3.36
N PHE A 166 2.18 0.29 -3.47
CA PHE A 166 1.24 0.64 -2.39
C PHE A 166 1.60 -0.02 -1.07
N LYS A 167 2.02 -1.30 -1.08
CA LYS A 167 2.51 -1.97 0.15
C LYS A 167 3.79 -1.34 0.72
N GLN A 168 4.61 -0.68 -0.10
CA GLN A 168 5.78 0.08 0.37
C GLN A 168 5.39 1.40 1.03
N PHE A 169 4.33 2.05 0.55
CA PHE A 169 3.87 3.35 1.05
C PHE A 169 2.91 3.23 2.23
N LEU A 170 1.85 2.44 2.07
CA LEU A 170 0.80 2.19 3.06
C LEU A 170 1.15 1.01 3.98
N ASN A 171 0.28 0.74 4.96
CA ASN A 171 0.32 -0.53 5.66
C ASN A 171 -0.15 -1.63 4.68
N PRO A 172 0.57 -2.76 4.52
CA PRO A 172 0.14 -3.82 3.60
C PRO A 172 -1.26 -4.40 3.91
N ALA A 173 -1.77 -4.23 5.14
CA ALA A 173 -3.15 -4.57 5.51
C ALA A 173 -4.22 -3.70 4.84
N GLN A 174 -3.84 -2.56 4.25
CA GLN A 174 -4.72 -1.63 3.53
C GLN A 174 -4.71 -1.85 2.01
N VAL A 175 -3.93 -2.81 1.52
CA VAL A 175 -3.67 -2.98 0.08
C VAL A 175 -4.13 -4.36 -0.36
N PHE A 176 -5.23 -4.41 -1.09
CA PHE A 176 -5.88 -5.64 -1.52
C PHE A 176 -5.74 -5.83 -3.02
N ASP A 177 -5.54 -7.08 -3.43
CA ASP A 177 -5.57 -7.48 -4.83
C ASP A 177 -6.99 -7.92 -5.19
N LEU A 178 -7.63 -7.21 -6.13
CA LEU A 178 -8.99 -7.52 -6.57
C LEU A 178 -9.09 -8.91 -7.20
N MET A 179 -8.02 -9.36 -7.85
CA MET A 179 -8.01 -10.68 -8.49
C MET A 179 -7.76 -11.81 -7.49
N ASN A 180 -7.35 -11.48 -6.26
CA ASN A 180 -7.04 -12.45 -5.21
C ASN A 180 -7.73 -12.05 -3.90
N GLY A 181 -9.01 -12.42 -3.79
CA GLY A 181 -9.83 -12.19 -2.59
C GLY A 181 -10.93 -11.13 -2.75
N GLY A 182 -10.94 -10.38 -3.86
CA GLY A 182 -12.00 -9.42 -4.18
C GLY A 182 -12.07 -8.22 -3.24
N PRO A 183 -13.08 -7.34 -3.41
CA PRO A 183 -13.23 -6.13 -2.60
C PRO A 183 -13.85 -6.36 -1.21
N HIS A 184 -14.58 -7.46 -1.02
CA HIS A 184 -15.38 -7.71 0.18
C HIS A 184 -14.58 -7.61 1.48
N LEU A 185 -13.44 -8.30 1.55
CA LEU A 185 -12.60 -8.36 2.75
C LEU A 185 -12.08 -6.98 3.16
N GLY A 186 -11.61 -6.19 2.20
CA GLY A 186 -11.09 -4.85 2.46
C GLY A 186 -12.19 -3.89 2.93
N LEU A 187 -13.38 -3.97 2.34
CA LEU A 187 -14.52 -3.12 2.73
C LEU A 187 -15.06 -3.48 4.12
N ARG A 188 -15.17 -4.77 4.45
CA ARG A 188 -15.53 -5.26 5.79
C ARG A 188 -14.58 -4.72 6.86
N LEU A 189 -13.27 -4.76 6.58
CA LEU A 189 -12.25 -4.23 7.49
C LEU A 189 -12.46 -2.74 7.77
N PHE A 190 -12.81 -1.97 6.74
CA PHE A 190 -12.95 -0.53 6.83
C PHE A 190 -14.33 -0.05 7.30
N GLN A 191 -15.33 -0.93 7.36
CA GLN A 191 -16.71 -0.62 7.80
C GLN A 191 -16.79 -0.04 9.23
N LYS A 192 -15.77 -0.26 10.07
CA LYS A 192 -15.71 0.28 11.43
C LYS A 192 -15.23 1.73 11.49
N PHE A 193 -14.65 2.26 10.41
CA PHE A 193 -14.25 3.67 10.36
C PHE A 193 -15.46 4.53 10.00
N SER A 194 -15.59 5.70 10.66
CA SER A 194 -16.67 6.65 10.38
C SER A 194 -16.62 7.17 8.94
N THR A 195 -15.41 7.48 8.47
CA THR A 195 -15.15 7.92 7.10
C THR A 195 -13.81 7.40 6.61
N PHE A 196 -13.72 6.97 5.37
CA PHE A 196 -12.47 6.52 4.76
C PHE A 196 -12.44 6.77 3.25
N ARG A 197 -11.23 6.73 2.68
CA ARG A 197 -11.01 6.89 1.24
C ARG A 197 -10.68 5.55 0.61
N ILE A 198 -11.15 5.34 -0.60
CA ILE A 198 -10.91 4.16 -1.41
C ILE A 198 -10.19 4.61 -2.68
N LEU A 199 -9.11 3.94 -3.04
CA LEU A 199 -8.45 4.09 -4.33
C LEU A 199 -8.55 2.77 -5.09
N VAL A 200 -9.23 2.78 -6.23
CA VAL A 200 -9.33 1.61 -7.11
C VAL A 200 -8.36 1.77 -8.28
N CYS A 201 -7.43 0.83 -8.41
CA CYS A 201 -6.42 0.79 -9.45
C CYS A 201 -6.80 -0.26 -10.48
N GLY A 202 -7.33 0.17 -11.63
CA GLY A 202 -7.91 -0.69 -12.64
C GLY A 202 -8.66 0.13 -13.70
N GLY A 203 -9.42 -0.57 -14.54
CA GLY A 203 -10.38 0.05 -15.46
C GLY A 203 -11.81 0.09 -14.90
N ASP A 204 -12.75 0.53 -15.72
CA ASP A 204 -14.15 0.78 -15.35
C ASP A 204 -14.83 -0.47 -14.75
N GLY A 205 -14.53 -1.67 -15.27
CA GLY A 205 -15.06 -2.93 -14.71
C GLY A 205 -14.58 -3.22 -13.28
N SER A 206 -13.34 -2.85 -12.94
CA SER A 206 -12.82 -3.00 -11.58
C SER A 206 -13.46 -2.00 -10.62
N VAL A 207 -13.65 -0.76 -11.09
CA VAL A 207 -14.35 0.28 -10.31
C VAL A 207 -15.80 -0.11 -10.09
N GLY A 208 -16.48 -0.60 -11.13
CA GLY A 208 -17.86 -1.09 -11.05
C GLY A 208 -18.01 -2.23 -10.04
N TRP A 209 -17.06 -3.18 -10.02
CA TRP A 209 -17.08 -4.27 -9.04
C TRP A 209 -16.96 -3.76 -7.60
N VAL A 210 -16.03 -2.85 -7.33
CA VAL A 210 -15.89 -2.25 -5.98
C VAL A 210 -17.15 -1.46 -5.61
N LEU A 211 -17.72 -0.68 -6.53
CA LEU A 211 -18.95 0.07 -6.29
C LEU A 211 -20.14 -0.85 -5.96
N SER A 212 -20.32 -1.96 -6.67
CA SER A 212 -21.38 -2.92 -6.38
C SER A 212 -21.24 -3.54 -4.97
N GLU A 213 -20.01 -3.78 -4.52
CA GLU A 213 -19.76 -4.29 -3.17
C GLU A 213 -20.00 -3.21 -2.08
N ILE A 214 -19.67 -1.95 -2.38
CA ILE A 214 -20.02 -0.80 -1.52
C ILE A 214 -21.53 -0.68 -1.37
N ASP A 215 -22.28 -0.85 -2.46
CA ASP A 215 -23.74 -0.81 -2.48
C ASP A 215 -24.31 -1.95 -1.61
N ALA A 216 -23.79 -3.18 -1.78
CA ALA A 216 -24.21 -4.36 -1.01
C ALA A 216 -23.95 -4.21 0.50
N LEU A 217 -22.86 -3.56 0.90
CA LEU A 217 -22.50 -3.32 2.30
C LEU A 217 -23.09 -2.01 2.86
N GLY A 218 -23.77 -1.20 2.04
CA GLY A 218 -24.38 0.05 2.46
C GLY A 218 -23.38 1.15 2.86
N LEU A 219 -22.15 1.13 2.32
CA LEU A 219 -21.04 2.00 2.77
C LEU A 219 -20.99 3.37 2.05
N HIS A 220 -21.92 3.65 1.14
CA HIS A 220 -21.91 4.84 0.26
C HIS A 220 -21.84 6.20 0.99
N LYS A 221 -22.26 6.29 2.26
CA LYS A 221 -22.15 7.54 3.06
C LYS A 221 -20.82 7.68 3.81
N GLN A 222 -20.06 6.59 3.95
CA GLN A 222 -18.83 6.53 4.74
C GLN A 222 -17.57 6.61 3.85
N CYS A 223 -17.66 6.16 2.59
CA CYS A 223 -16.49 6.06 1.73
C CYS A 223 -16.46 7.11 0.61
N GLN A 224 -15.26 7.56 0.27
CA GLN A 224 -14.98 8.40 -0.89
C GLN A 224 -14.10 7.62 -1.87
N LEU A 225 -14.50 7.49 -3.13
CA LEU A 225 -13.80 6.68 -4.12
C LEU A 225 -13.00 7.55 -5.12
N GLY A 226 -11.71 7.23 -5.27
CA GLY A 226 -10.84 7.71 -6.32
C GLY A 226 -10.42 6.59 -7.26
N VAL A 227 -10.06 6.93 -8.49
CA VAL A 227 -9.67 5.97 -9.53
C VAL A 227 -8.23 6.21 -9.95
N LEU A 228 -7.41 5.16 -9.94
CA LEU A 228 -6.12 5.12 -10.62
C LEU A 228 -6.31 4.35 -11.94
N PRO A 229 -6.37 5.05 -13.09
CA PRO A 229 -6.67 4.42 -14.38
C PRO A 229 -5.52 3.49 -14.79
N LEU A 230 -5.81 2.19 -14.90
CA LEU A 230 -4.85 1.16 -15.35
C LEU A 230 -5.44 0.30 -16.46
N GLY A 231 -4.74 0.22 -17.60
CA GLY A 231 -5.16 -0.55 -18.76
C GLY A 231 -6.12 0.23 -19.67
N THR A 232 -7.05 -0.50 -20.31
CA THR A 232 -8.04 0.04 -21.26
C THR A 232 -9.42 0.17 -20.60
N GLY A 233 -10.22 1.15 -21.03
CA GLY A 233 -11.54 1.45 -20.43
C GLY A 233 -11.40 2.17 -19.09
N ASN A 234 -11.06 3.47 -19.17
CA ASN A 234 -10.87 4.36 -18.02
C ASN A 234 -11.81 5.57 -18.14
N ASP A 235 -13.02 5.37 -18.67
CA ASP A 235 -13.95 6.46 -18.97
C ASP A 235 -14.41 7.15 -17.68
N LEU A 236 -14.63 6.38 -16.62
CA LEU A 236 -14.97 6.94 -15.31
C LEU A 236 -13.82 7.77 -14.74
N ALA A 237 -12.57 7.34 -14.92
CA ALA A 237 -11.41 8.12 -14.49
C ALA A 237 -11.29 9.46 -15.25
N ARG A 238 -11.58 9.47 -16.55
CA ARG A 238 -11.58 10.70 -17.37
C ARG A 238 -12.68 11.66 -16.92
N VAL A 239 -13.90 11.15 -16.74
CA VAL A 239 -15.06 11.96 -16.33
C VAL A 239 -14.87 12.54 -14.93
N LEU A 240 -14.30 11.78 -14.00
CA LEU A 240 -14.01 12.23 -12.64
C LEU A 240 -12.76 13.10 -12.53
N GLY A 241 -12.00 13.29 -13.62
CA GLY A 241 -10.81 14.15 -13.65
C GLY A 241 -9.53 13.52 -13.11
N TRP A 242 -9.49 12.18 -12.98
CA TRP A 242 -8.29 11.44 -12.58
C TRP A 242 -7.30 11.20 -13.73
N GLY A 243 -7.76 11.36 -14.98
CA GLY A 243 -6.93 11.23 -16.19
C GLY A 243 -7.18 9.94 -16.96
N SER A 244 -6.33 9.67 -17.95
CA SER A 244 -6.54 8.60 -18.94
C SER A 244 -5.71 7.33 -18.71
N LEU A 245 -4.44 7.45 -18.30
CA LEU A 245 -3.54 6.35 -17.96
C LEU A 245 -2.49 6.81 -16.94
N CYS A 246 -2.09 5.91 -16.05
CA CYS A 246 -0.96 6.08 -15.14
C CYS A 246 0.11 5.01 -15.43
N ASP A 247 1.22 5.43 -16.02
CA ASP A 247 2.29 4.52 -16.48
C ASP A 247 3.60 4.61 -15.68
N ASP A 248 3.71 5.54 -14.72
CA ASP A 248 4.96 5.77 -14.00
C ASP A 248 4.82 5.84 -12.46
N ASP A 249 5.88 5.43 -11.77
CA ASP A 249 6.03 5.44 -10.32
C ASP A 249 5.92 6.86 -9.74
N THR A 250 6.39 7.89 -10.45
CA THR A 250 6.33 9.28 -9.98
C THR A 250 4.89 9.80 -9.93
N GLN A 251 4.04 9.31 -10.83
CA GLN A 251 2.61 9.67 -10.87
C GLN A 251 1.85 9.10 -9.68
N LEU A 252 2.28 7.95 -9.15
CA LEU A 252 1.66 7.33 -7.98
C LEU A 252 1.70 8.22 -6.73
N LEU A 253 2.85 8.86 -6.47
CA LEU A 253 3.02 9.76 -5.34
C LEU A 253 2.13 11.01 -5.51
N GLN A 254 2.12 11.58 -6.71
CA GLN A 254 1.26 12.71 -7.05
C GLN A 254 -0.23 12.36 -6.90
N ILE A 255 -0.62 11.13 -7.21
CA ILE A 255 -2.02 10.70 -7.09
C ILE A 255 -2.42 10.52 -5.63
N LEU A 256 -1.55 9.99 -4.77
CA LEU A 256 -1.80 9.95 -3.33
C LEU A 256 -1.97 11.35 -2.74
N GLU A 257 -1.12 12.31 -3.14
CA GLU A 257 -1.25 13.71 -2.73
C GLU A 257 -2.53 14.36 -3.29
N LYS A 258 -2.87 14.08 -4.56
CA LYS A 258 -4.13 14.55 -5.16
C LYS A 258 -5.34 13.98 -4.44
N LEU A 259 -5.33 12.71 -4.05
CA LEU A 259 -6.40 12.07 -3.30
C LEU A 259 -6.60 12.67 -1.90
N GLU A 260 -5.54 13.19 -1.29
CA GLU A 260 -5.65 13.91 0.00
C GLU A 260 -6.28 15.30 -0.14
N ARG A 261 -6.16 15.93 -1.32
CA ARG A 261 -6.69 17.28 -1.58
C ARG A 261 -7.93 17.31 -2.47
N ALA A 262 -8.35 16.15 -2.97
CA ALA A 262 -9.44 16.05 -3.93
C ALA A 262 -10.78 16.43 -3.31
N THR A 263 -11.61 17.10 -4.11
CA THR A 263 -13.01 17.37 -3.77
C THR A 263 -13.90 16.19 -4.15
N THR A 264 -14.88 15.88 -3.31
CA THR A 264 -15.86 14.84 -3.60
C THR A 264 -16.97 15.35 -4.53
N LYS A 265 -17.38 14.51 -5.47
CA LYS A 265 -18.60 14.69 -6.27
C LYS A 265 -19.51 13.50 -6.09
N MET A 266 -20.82 13.74 -6.07
CA MET A 266 -21.80 12.67 -6.06
C MET A 266 -21.80 11.96 -7.41
N LEU A 267 -21.87 10.64 -7.39
CA LEU A 267 -21.93 9.79 -8.57
C LEU A 267 -23.30 9.11 -8.60
N ASP A 268 -24.06 9.33 -9.67
CA ASP A 268 -25.35 8.69 -9.87
C ASP A 268 -25.16 7.21 -10.23
N ARG A 269 -25.95 6.34 -9.59
CA ARG A 269 -25.89 4.88 -9.76
C ARG A 269 -27.24 4.36 -10.21
N TRP A 270 -27.25 3.63 -11.33
CA TRP A 270 -28.45 3.12 -11.97
C TRP A 270 -28.56 1.62 -11.71
N SER A 271 -29.72 1.18 -11.22
CA SER A 271 -30.07 -0.24 -11.09
C SER A 271 -30.98 -0.64 -12.25
N VAL A 272 -30.48 -1.47 -13.17
CA VAL A 272 -31.21 -1.88 -14.37
C VAL A 272 -31.69 -3.32 -14.20
N LEU A 273 -33.00 -3.53 -14.30
CA LEU A 273 -33.64 -4.84 -14.29
C LEU A 273 -34.15 -5.15 -15.71
N THR A 274 -33.72 -6.28 -16.28
CA THR A 274 -34.16 -6.73 -17.60
C THR A 274 -34.97 -8.02 -17.47
N TYR A 275 -36.08 -8.13 -18.22
CA TYR A 275 -36.89 -9.35 -18.30
C TYR A 275 -37.07 -9.74 -19.78
N GLU A 276 -37.02 -11.05 -20.06
CA GLU A 276 -37.37 -11.56 -21.38
C GLU A 276 -38.88 -11.68 -21.50
N ALA A 277 -39.44 -11.09 -22.56
CA ALA A 277 -40.85 -11.28 -22.88
C ALA A 277 -41.07 -12.73 -23.35
N PRO A 278 -42.16 -13.41 -22.95
CA PRO A 278 -42.49 -14.73 -23.47
C PRO A 278 -42.59 -14.70 -25.00
N LYS A 279 -41.91 -15.63 -25.68
CA LYS A 279 -42.07 -15.79 -27.13
C LYS A 279 -43.54 -16.12 -27.41
N GLN A 280 -44.24 -15.23 -28.11
CA GLN A 280 -45.58 -15.52 -28.63
C GLN A 280 -45.44 -16.71 -29.60
N SER A 281 -46.08 -17.83 -29.29
CA SER A 281 -46.24 -18.92 -30.25
C SER A 281 -47.07 -18.41 -31.43
N PRO A 282 -46.72 -18.74 -32.68
CA PRO A 282 -47.53 -18.36 -33.84
C PRO A 282 -48.96 -18.88 -33.68
N PRO A 283 -49.98 -18.14 -34.14
CA PRO A 283 -51.35 -18.68 -34.18
C PRO A 283 -51.40 -19.94 -35.04
N ALA A 284 -52.11 -20.94 -34.53
CA ALA A 284 -52.24 -22.29 -35.11
C ALA A 284 -52.91 -22.31 -36.48
#